data_AF-A0A7X7KTI0-F1
#
_entry.id   AF-A0A7X7KTI0-F1
#
_cell.length_a   1.000
_cell.length_b   1.000
_cell.length_c   1.000
_cell.angle_alpha   90.00
_cell.angle_beta   90.00
_cell.angle_gamma   90.00
#
_symmetry.space_group_name_H-M   'P 1'
#
loop_
_entity.id
_entity.type
_entity.pdbx_description
1 polymer ?
#
loop_
_entity_poly.entity_id
_entity_poly.type
_entity_poly.pdbx_seq_one_letter_code
_entity_poly.pdbx_strand_id
1 'polypeptide(L)'
;MKRFVKIIVNKALKVALLSTLATFVALSLTLQSTRALPLAEEAEVSASYLTDGKSEVVYAKLDGHGGVMDVFVVNRFPSQPGETIYDYGAYAEVHPLSLNGSLSHGEGTVSISTGEAPFYYQGHLADAELPWIFALTYTLDGIPTEAAALSGANGTLALELNVKSNPAARDAKDGSNPWADAAMVQISVNLPGKTVQDLRV
;
A
#
# COMPACT_ATOMS: atom_id res chain seq x y z
N MET A 1 -35.40 -3.79 17.01
CA MET A 1 -35.36 -2.66 16.05
C MET A 1 -34.20 -2.89 15.09
N LYS A 2 -34.45 -2.94 13.78
CA LYS A 2 -33.40 -2.97 12.73
C LYS A 2 -32.83 -1.55 12.57
N ARG A 3 -31.50 -1.39 12.39
CA ARG A 3 -30.90 -0.44 11.41
C ARG A 3 -29.35 -0.52 11.34
N PHE A 4 -28.94 -0.90 10.14
CA PHE A 4 -27.69 -0.86 9.37
C PHE A 4 -26.52 0.06 9.78
N VAL A 5 -25.30 -0.44 9.55
CA VAL A 5 -24.04 0.32 9.50
C VAL A 5 -23.72 0.59 8.02
N LYS A 6 -23.38 1.84 7.68
CA LYS A 6 -23.02 2.26 6.32
C LYS A 6 -21.59 2.78 6.31
N ILE A 7 -20.70 2.01 5.70
CA ILE A 7 -19.37 2.47 5.29
C ILE A 7 -19.46 3.02 3.87
N ILE A 8 -19.03 4.26 3.66
CA ILE A 8 -18.92 4.86 2.33
C ILE A 8 -17.43 5.04 2.02
N VAL A 9 -16.90 4.13 1.22
CA VAL A 9 -15.63 4.33 0.50
C VAL A 9 -15.97 5.06 -0.81
N ASN A 10 -15.76 6.38 -0.86
CA ASN A 10 -15.92 7.13 -2.11
C ASN A 10 -14.64 7.05 -2.94
N LYS A 11 -14.54 6.02 -3.79
CA LYS A 11 -13.60 6.01 -4.92
C LYS A 11 -14.40 6.35 -6.18
N ALA A 12 -14.24 7.56 -6.71
CA ALA A 12 -14.83 7.94 -7.99
C ALA A 12 -14.07 7.20 -9.11
N LEU A 13 -14.41 5.93 -9.35
CA LEU A 13 -13.89 5.13 -10.44
C LEU A 13 -14.87 5.18 -11.61
N LYS A 14 -14.60 6.03 -12.60
CA LYS A 14 -15.29 5.99 -13.89
C LYS A 14 -14.76 4.80 -14.68
N VAL A 15 -15.42 3.64 -14.59
CA VAL A 15 -15.21 2.54 -15.55
C VAL A 15 -16.09 2.84 -16.77
N ALA A 16 -15.46 3.24 -17.86
CA ALA A 16 -16.11 3.35 -19.16
C ALA A 16 -16.42 1.94 -19.68
N LEU A 17 -17.70 1.71 -19.95
CA LEU A 17 -18.26 0.54 -20.62
C LEU A 17 -17.76 0.52 -22.08
N LEU A 18 -17.15 -0.58 -22.53
CA LEU A 18 -16.98 -0.82 -23.97
C LEU A 18 -17.35 -2.27 -24.31
N SER A 19 -18.51 -2.38 -24.93
CA SER A 19 -19.10 -3.57 -25.53
C SER A 19 -18.51 -3.81 -26.93
N THR A 20 -18.02 -5.01 -27.22
CA THR A 20 -18.16 -5.60 -28.56
C THR A 20 -18.22 -7.12 -28.51
N LEU A 21 -19.33 -7.58 -29.09
CA LEU A 21 -19.74 -8.92 -29.48
C LEU A 21 -18.82 -9.48 -30.58
N ALA A 22 -18.40 -10.74 -30.48
CA ALA A 22 -17.93 -11.51 -31.63
C ALA A 22 -18.23 -13.01 -31.44
N THR A 23 -19.35 -13.43 -32.03
CA THR A 23 -19.67 -14.80 -32.43
C THR A 23 -18.56 -15.38 -33.31
N PHE A 24 -18.10 -16.60 -33.02
CA PHE A 24 -17.45 -17.44 -34.03
C PHE A 24 -18.05 -18.86 -34.05
N VAL A 25 -18.42 -19.23 -35.27
CA VAL A 25 -19.12 -20.42 -35.72
C VAL A 25 -18.22 -21.65 -35.65
N ALA A 26 -18.79 -22.76 -35.18
CA ALA A 26 -18.22 -24.11 -35.30
C ALA A 26 -18.44 -24.66 -36.71
N LEU A 27 -17.41 -25.27 -37.32
CA LEU A 27 -17.40 -26.53 -38.10
C LEU A 27 -16.03 -26.65 -38.80
N SER A 28 -15.18 -27.64 -38.50
CA SER A 28 -15.14 -28.89 -39.26
C SER A 28 -14.28 -29.95 -38.58
N LEU A 29 -14.73 -31.19 -38.72
CA LEU A 29 -14.23 -32.43 -38.16
C LEU A 29 -13.39 -33.17 -39.20
N THR A 30 -12.16 -33.60 -38.88
CA THR A 30 -11.55 -34.83 -39.43
C THR A 30 -10.63 -35.51 -38.40
N LEU A 31 -10.56 -36.84 -38.52
CA LEU A 31 -10.26 -37.84 -37.50
C LEU A 31 -8.75 -38.14 -37.28
N GLN A 32 -8.39 -38.19 -35.99
CA GLN A 32 -7.60 -39.19 -35.25
C GLN A 32 -6.19 -39.62 -35.73
N SER A 33 -5.19 -39.43 -34.85
CA SER A 33 -4.38 -40.55 -34.35
C SER A 33 -3.65 -40.18 -33.05
N THR A 34 -3.56 -41.15 -32.14
CA THR A 34 -3.19 -41.09 -30.72
C THR A 34 -1.83 -40.45 -30.42
N ARG A 35 -1.80 -39.46 -29.50
CA ARG A 35 -0.63 -39.13 -28.68
C ARG A 35 -1.09 -38.80 -27.26
N ALA A 36 -0.30 -39.24 -26.29
CA ALA A 36 -0.55 -39.19 -24.85
C ALA A 36 -1.06 -37.82 -24.38
N LEU A 37 -1.99 -37.83 -23.42
CA LEU A 37 -2.39 -36.65 -22.67
C LEU A 37 -1.14 -36.06 -22.00
N PRO A 38 -0.71 -34.83 -22.32
CA PRO A 38 0.07 -34.06 -21.35
C PRO A 38 -0.89 -33.75 -20.21
N LEU A 39 -0.45 -34.05 -18.99
CA LEU A 39 -1.07 -33.57 -17.76
C LEU A 39 -1.32 -32.07 -17.91
N ALA A 40 -2.47 -31.62 -17.39
CA ALA A 40 -2.82 -30.22 -17.27
C ALA A 40 -1.58 -29.43 -16.81
N GLU A 41 -1.11 -28.55 -17.70
CA GLU A 41 -0.15 -27.53 -17.34
C GLU A 41 -0.87 -26.62 -16.36
N GLU A 42 -0.59 -26.81 -15.07
CA GLU A 42 -0.93 -25.83 -14.05
C GLU A 42 -0.33 -24.51 -14.54
N ALA A 43 -1.20 -23.59 -14.95
CA ALA A 43 -0.80 -22.24 -15.28
C ALA A 43 -0.19 -21.65 -14.02
N GLU A 44 1.14 -21.70 -13.92
CA GLU A 44 1.87 -20.96 -12.92
C GLU A 44 1.53 -19.48 -13.14
N VAL A 45 0.79 -18.91 -12.19
CA VAL A 45 0.66 -17.47 -12.08
C VAL A 45 2.06 -16.97 -11.68
N SER A 46 2.87 -16.70 -12.71
CA SER A 46 4.15 -16.04 -12.55
C SER A 46 3.90 -14.69 -11.87
N ALA A 47 4.27 -14.59 -10.61
CA ALA A 47 4.32 -13.35 -9.85
C ALA A 47 5.50 -12.47 -10.33
N SER A 48 5.64 -12.29 -11.65
CA SER A 48 6.70 -11.50 -12.28
C SER A 48 6.44 -9.99 -12.26
N TYR A 49 5.73 -9.50 -11.24
CA TYR A 49 5.55 -8.05 -11.02
C TYR A 49 6.63 -7.46 -10.11
N LEU A 50 7.49 -8.28 -9.49
CA LEU A 50 8.70 -7.80 -8.83
C LEU A 50 9.83 -7.86 -9.84
N THR A 51 9.97 -6.76 -10.58
CA THR A 51 11.07 -6.50 -11.50
C THR A 51 12.44 -6.71 -10.82
N ASP A 52 13.47 -6.98 -11.62
CA ASP A 52 14.88 -7.20 -11.26
C ASP A 52 15.58 -5.95 -10.63
N GLY A 53 14.86 -5.18 -9.83
CA GLY A 53 15.30 -3.89 -9.30
C GLY A 53 14.76 -3.62 -7.89
N LYS A 54 14.83 -2.35 -7.49
CA LYS A 54 14.38 -1.89 -6.17
C LYS A 54 12.86 -2.06 -6.02
N SER A 55 12.43 -2.55 -4.86
CA SER A 55 11.05 -2.48 -4.40
C SER A 55 10.98 -1.69 -3.10
N GLU A 56 9.93 -0.90 -2.94
CA GLU A 56 9.77 0.05 -1.83
C GLU A 56 8.35 0.00 -1.27
N VAL A 57 8.23 -0.02 0.05
CA VAL A 57 6.96 0.09 0.77
C VAL A 57 7.07 1.20 1.80
N VAL A 58 6.17 2.17 1.74
CA VAL A 58 6.10 3.31 2.66
C VAL A 58 5.04 3.04 3.72
N TYR A 59 5.46 3.04 4.98
CA TYR A 59 4.60 2.95 6.16
C TYR A 59 4.51 4.32 6.80
N ALA A 60 3.30 4.85 6.92
CA ALA A 60 3.03 6.08 7.65
C ALA A 60 2.25 5.77 8.92
N LYS A 61 2.72 6.30 10.05
CA LYS A 61 1.96 6.36 11.30
C LYS A 61 1.24 7.70 11.35
N LEU A 62 -0.07 7.65 11.57
CA LEU A 62 -0.92 8.82 11.69
C LEU A 62 -1.44 8.96 13.12
N ASP A 63 -1.71 10.18 13.54
CA ASP A 63 -2.43 10.47 14.78
C ASP A 63 -3.95 10.24 14.62
N GLY A 64 -4.70 10.48 15.70
CA GLY A 64 -6.16 10.33 15.72
C GLY A 64 -6.92 11.29 14.80
N HIS A 65 -6.29 12.30 14.21
CA HIS A 65 -6.91 13.23 13.27
C HIS A 65 -6.45 13.00 11.82
N GLY A 66 -5.47 12.12 11.61
CA GLY A 66 -4.86 11.86 10.30
C GLY A 66 -3.57 12.66 10.05
N GLY A 67 -3.05 13.37 11.05
CA GLY A 67 -1.76 14.04 11.00
C GLY A 67 -0.61 13.02 10.96
N VAL A 68 0.40 13.27 10.12
CA VAL A 68 1.56 12.38 9.99
C VAL A 68 2.45 12.50 11.22
N MET A 69 2.76 11.37 11.85
CA MET A 69 3.67 11.29 13.00
C MET A 69 5.04 10.76 12.61
N ASP A 70 5.08 9.63 11.91
CA ASP A 70 6.32 8.97 11.51
C ASP A 70 6.15 8.34 10.13
N VAL A 71 7.21 8.35 9.33
CA VAL A 71 7.23 7.66 8.03
C VAL A 71 8.46 6.77 7.94
N PHE A 72 8.23 5.50 7.62
CA PHE A 72 9.26 4.48 7.45
C PHE A 72 9.19 3.92 6.03
N VAL A 73 10.33 3.82 5.39
CA VAL A 73 10.45 3.28 4.03
C VAL A 73 11.20 1.96 4.10
N VAL A 74 10.52 0.86 3.78
CA VAL A 74 11.16 -0.45 3.67
C VAL A 74 11.59 -0.66 2.24
N ASN A 75 12.89 -0.74 2.05
CA ASN A 75 13.53 -0.93 0.77
C ASN A 75 13.99 -2.38 0.63
N ARG A 76 13.79 -2.95 -0.55
CA ARG A 76 14.31 -4.27 -0.95
C ARG A 76 15.14 -4.12 -2.21
N PHE A 77 16.35 -4.67 -2.18
CA PHE A 77 17.22 -4.82 -3.34
C PHE A 77 17.44 -6.29 -3.67
N PRO A 78 17.51 -6.66 -4.96
CA PRO A 78 17.95 -7.99 -5.35
C PRO A 78 19.38 -8.24 -4.88
N SER A 79 19.74 -9.52 -4.80
CA SER A 79 21.11 -9.93 -4.50
C SER A 79 22.03 -9.56 -5.67
N GLN A 80 23.07 -8.78 -5.40
CA GLN A 80 24.15 -8.42 -6.32
C GLN A 80 25.53 -8.56 -5.63
N PRO A 81 25.98 -9.79 -5.34
CA PRO A 81 27.23 -10.02 -4.62
C PRO A 81 28.44 -9.43 -5.37
N GLY A 82 29.31 -8.73 -4.64
CA GLY A 82 30.51 -8.10 -5.21
C GLY A 82 30.29 -6.71 -5.82
N GLU A 83 29.05 -6.25 -5.92
CA GLU A 83 28.70 -4.90 -6.35
C GLU A 83 28.22 -4.05 -5.16
N THR A 84 28.35 -2.72 -5.30
CA THR A 84 27.80 -1.77 -4.32
C THR A 84 26.60 -1.08 -4.94
N ILE A 85 25.46 -1.18 -4.26
CA ILE A 85 24.23 -0.50 -4.63
C ILE A 85 24.16 0.83 -3.89
N TYR A 86 23.73 1.89 -4.58
CA TYR A 86 23.50 3.21 -4.00
C TYR A 86 22.00 3.52 -4.05
N ASP A 87 21.44 3.89 -2.91
CA ASP A 87 20.07 4.38 -2.78
C ASP A 87 20.09 5.79 -2.22
N TYR A 88 19.12 6.61 -2.63
CA TYR A 88 19.07 8.03 -2.25
C TYR A 88 17.77 8.32 -1.50
N GLY A 89 17.90 9.01 -0.38
CA GLY A 89 16.75 9.41 0.43
C GLY A 89 17.18 10.33 1.55
N ALA A 90 16.33 11.28 1.89
CA ALA A 90 16.55 12.20 3.01
C ALA A 90 16.22 11.51 4.35
N TYR A 91 16.82 10.34 4.58
CA TYR A 91 16.60 9.56 5.80
C TYR A 91 17.32 10.22 6.97
N ALA A 92 16.64 10.36 8.10
CA ALA A 92 17.26 10.75 9.36
C ALA A 92 18.07 9.58 9.94
N GLU A 93 17.56 8.36 9.78
CA GLU A 93 18.17 7.13 10.23
C GLU A 93 17.89 5.99 9.25
N VAL A 94 18.81 5.03 9.17
CA VAL A 94 18.63 3.78 8.43
C VAL A 94 18.95 2.58 9.32
N HIS A 95 18.20 1.50 9.16
CA HIS A 95 18.37 0.28 9.93
C HIS A 95 18.37 -0.97 9.02
N PRO A 96 19.41 -1.81 9.04
CA PRO A 96 19.41 -3.06 8.29
C PRO A 96 18.36 -4.02 8.85
N LEU A 97 17.57 -4.64 7.97
CA LEU A 97 16.63 -5.71 8.33
C LEU A 97 17.16 -7.10 7.92
N SER A 98 18.07 -7.15 6.95
CA SER A 98 18.76 -8.37 6.56
C SER A 98 19.88 -8.74 7.53
N LEU A 99 20.04 -10.05 7.78
CA LEU A 99 21.13 -10.59 8.59
C LEU A 99 22.49 -10.53 7.88
N ASN A 100 22.49 -10.72 6.55
CA ASN A 100 23.68 -10.74 5.71
C ASN A 100 23.73 -9.51 4.82
N GLY A 101 24.95 -9.05 4.55
CA GLY A 101 25.21 -7.79 3.85
C GLY A 101 25.55 -6.68 4.84
N SER A 102 25.76 -5.48 4.31
CA SER A 102 26.05 -4.29 5.11
C SER A 102 25.48 -3.04 4.46
N LEU A 103 25.24 -2.02 5.27
CA LEU A 103 24.87 -0.70 4.80
C LEU A 103 25.63 0.38 5.54
N SER A 104 25.85 1.49 4.87
CA SER A 104 26.31 2.75 5.46
C SER A 104 25.47 3.90 4.92
N HIS A 105 25.31 4.97 5.69
CA HIS A 105 24.48 6.12 5.33
C HIS A 105 25.16 7.42 5.73
N GLY A 106 25.15 8.37 4.80
CA GLY A 106 25.67 9.72 5.00
C GLY A 106 25.36 10.58 3.77
N GLU A 107 25.22 11.89 3.97
CA GLU A 107 25.00 12.86 2.88
C GLU A 107 23.81 12.50 1.95
N GLY A 108 22.73 11.93 2.51
CA GLY A 108 21.52 11.54 1.77
C GLY A 108 21.68 10.31 0.88
N THR A 109 22.79 9.59 1.01
CA THR A 109 23.11 8.37 0.25
C THR A 109 23.22 7.18 1.19
N VAL A 110 22.64 6.05 0.79
CA VAL A 110 22.78 4.74 1.45
C VAL A 110 23.60 3.84 0.52
N SER A 111 24.76 3.39 0.98
CA SER A 111 25.61 2.44 0.26
C SER A 111 25.41 1.04 0.82
N ILE A 112 25.07 0.09 -0.06
CA ILE A 112 24.61 -1.25 0.30
C ILE A 112 25.53 -2.28 -0.36
N SER A 113 25.97 -3.26 0.42
CA SER A 113 26.59 -4.48 -0.08
C SER A 113 25.72 -5.67 0.29
N THR A 114 25.26 -6.42 -0.70
CA THR A 114 24.34 -7.54 -0.49
C THR A 114 25.10 -8.87 -0.35
N GLY A 115 24.50 -9.84 0.35
CA GLY A 115 24.91 -11.24 0.27
C GLY A 115 24.21 -11.96 -0.88
N GLU A 116 24.15 -13.29 -0.82
CA GLU A 116 23.47 -14.15 -1.82
C GLU A 116 21.93 -14.01 -1.84
N ALA A 117 21.35 -13.38 -0.83
CA ALA A 117 19.91 -13.16 -0.69
C ALA A 117 19.57 -11.67 -0.83
N PRO A 118 18.31 -11.32 -1.17
CA PRO A 118 17.88 -9.93 -1.22
C PRO A 118 18.17 -9.16 0.08
N PHE A 119 18.58 -7.91 -0.07
CA PHE A 119 18.90 -7.05 1.05
C PHE A 119 17.73 -6.13 1.38
N TYR A 120 17.39 -6.04 2.66
CA TYR A 120 16.31 -5.22 3.18
C TYR A 120 16.85 -4.23 4.20
N TYR A 121 16.37 -2.99 4.12
CA TYR A 121 16.62 -1.99 5.15
C TYR A 121 15.40 -1.08 5.32
N GLN A 122 15.28 -0.48 6.50
CA GLN A 122 14.29 0.55 6.81
C GLN A 122 14.97 1.92 6.87
N GLY A 123 14.45 2.90 6.15
CA GLY A 123 14.77 4.31 6.34
C GLY A 123 13.68 5.03 7.13
N HIS A 124 14.05 5.91 8.06
CA HIS A 124 13.12 6.80 8.77
C HIS A 124 13.19 8.21 8.18
N LEU A 125 12.04 8.74 7.79
CA LEU A 125 11.89 10.13 7.33
C LEU A 125 11.28 10.95 8.47
N ALA A 126 12.04 11.92 8.99
CA ALA A 126 11.60 12.76 10.12
C ALA A 126 10.47 13.72 9.73
N ASP A 127 10.56 14.34 8.55
CA ASP A 127 9.63 15.36 8.07
C ASP A 127 9.14 15.01 6.64
N ALA A 128 8.42 13.90 6.52
CA ALA A 128 7.91 13.44 5.23
C ALA A 128 6.54 14.05 4.88
N GLU A 129 6.45 14.59 3.67
CA GLU A 129 5.17 14.97 3.08
C GLU A 129 4.61 13.80 2.25
N LEU A 130 3.44 13.28 2.64
CA LEU A 130 2.81 12.17 1.93
C LEU A 130 2.04 12.63 0.69
N PRO A 131 1.89 11.76 -0.33
CA PRO A 131 1.08 12.07 -1.51
C PRO A 131 -0.41 12.25 -1.23
N TRP A 132 -0.89 11.83 -0.06
CA TRP A 132 -2.28 11.99 0.36
C TRP A 132 -2.38 12.72 1.70
N ILE A 133 -3.47 13.46 1.86
CA ILE A 133 -3.92 14.01 3.13
C ILE A 133 -4.99 13.07 3.68
N PHE A 134 -4.82 12.69 4.95
CA PHE A 134 -5.75 11.86 5.69
C PHE A 134 -6.48 12.72 6.72
N ALA A 135 -7.78 12.48 6.87
CA ALA A 135 -8.57 13.09 7.93
C ALA A 135 -9.48 12.04 8.57
N LEU A 136 -9.39 11.92 9.90
CA LEU A 136 -10.25 11.05 10.69
C LEU A 136 -11.21 11.91 11.52
N THR A 137 -12.50 11.58 11.45
CA THR A 137 -13.53 12.19 12.29
C THR A 137 -14.33 11.13 13.00
N TYR A 138 -14.86 11.48 14.17
CA TYR A 138 -15.58 10.55 15.02
C TYR A 138 -16.90 11.15 15.48
N THR A 139 -17.87 10.26 15.63
CA THR A 139 -19.09 10.57 16.39
C THR A 139 -19.33 9.48 17.42
N LEU A 140 -19.80 9.88 18.59
CA LEU A 140 -20.30 8.99 19.63
C LEU A 140 -21.80 9.24 19.77
N ASP A 141 -22.61 8.20 19.54
CA ASP A 141 -24.07 8.30 19.50
C ASP A 141 -24.57 9.40 18.53
N GLY A 142 -23.86 9.60 17.43
CA GLY A 142 -24.16 10.61 16.42
C GLY A 142 -23.69 12.03 16.75
N ILE A 143 -23.05 12.23 17.91
CA ILE A 143 -22.51 13.53 18.33
C ILE A 143 -21.03 13.61 17.96
N PRO A 144 -20.58 14.63 17.20
CA PRO A 144 -19.17 14.86 16.91
C PRO A 144 -18.33 14.83 18.20
N THR A 145 -17.29 14.01 18.21
CA THR A 145 -16.46 13.78 19.40
C THR A 145 -14.98 13.73 18.99
N GLU A 146 -14.12 14.31 19.81
CA GLU A 146 -12.67 14.30 19.60
C GLU A 146 -12.07 12.93 19.91
N ALA A 147 -11.01 12.54 19.18
CA ALA A 147 -10.35 11.24 19.34
C ALA A 147 -9.92 10.97 20.81
N ALA A 148 -9.38 12.00 21.47
CA ALA A 148 -8.93 11.92 22.87
C ALA A 148 -10.08 11.67 23.87
N ALA A 149 -11.31 12.07 23.52
CA ALA A 149 -12.49 11.91 24.37
C ALA A 149 -13.16 10.54 24.23
N LEU A 150 -12.74 9.72 23.25
CA LEU A 150 -13.29 8.37 23.03
C LEU A 150 -12.78 7.36 24.07
N SER A 151 -11.63 7.62 24.69
CA SER A 151 -11.04 6.71 25.66
C SER A 151 -11.94 6.58 26.90
N GLY A 152 -12.46 5.37 27.14
CA GLY A 152 -13.35 5.08 28.26
C GLY A 152 -14.81 5.54 28.06
N ALA A 153 -15.13 6.12 26.91
CA ALA A 153 -16.50 6.46 26.56
C ALA A 153 -17.29 5.21 26.17
N ASN A 154 -18.60 5.24 26.42
CA ASN A 154 -19.54 4.19 26.04
C ASN A 154 -20.57 4.77 25.08
N GLY A 155 -20.93 4.01 24.05
CA GLY A 155 -21.91 4.43 23.05
C GLY A 155 -21.61 3.84 21.69
N THR A 156 -22.33 4.29 20.68
CA THR A 156 -22.17 3.89 19.28
C THR A 156 -21.10 4.77 18.64
N LEU A 157 -19.93 4.20 18.39
CA LEU A 157 -18.87 4.89 17.66
C LEU A 157 -19.10 4.81 16.16
N ALA A 158 -19.06 5.95 15.46
CA ALA A 158 -18.82 5.99 14.03
C ALA A 158 -17.49 6.69 13.75
N LEU A 159 -16.70 6.10 12.85
CA LEU A 159 -15.43 6.62 12.37
C LEU A 159 -15.57 6.88 10.86
N GLU A 160 -15.24 8.09 10.44
CA GLU A 160 -15.13 8.45 9.03
C GLU A 160 -13.68 8.75 8.70
N LEU A 161 -13.20 8.14 7.62
CA LEU A 161 -11.87 8.37 7.07
C LEU A 161 -12.02 9.03 5.70
N ASN A 162 -11.42 10.20 5.57
CA ASN A 162 -11.31 10.91 4.31
C ASN A 162 -9.86 10.87 3.82
N VAL A 163 -9.68 10.52 2.56
CA VAL A 163 -8.37 10.48 1.90
C VAL A 163 -8.45 11.31 0.62
N LYS A 164 -7.55 12.29 0.49
CA LYS A 164 -7.48 13.17 -0.68
C LYS A 164 -6.05 13.25 -1.18
N SER A 165 -5.86 13.45 -2.48
CA SER A 165 -4.54 13.80 -3.02
C SER A 165 -4.03 15.08 -2.35
N ASN A 166 -2.76 15.07 -1.92
CA ASN A 166 -2.08 16.21 -1.34
C ASN A 166 -1.65 17.17 -2.47
N PRO A 167 -2.11 18.43 -2.49
CA PRO A 167 -1.69 19.41 -3.49
C PRO A 167 -0.22 19.82 -3.39
N ALA A 168 0.40 19.71 -2.22
CA ALA A 168 1.80 20.08 -2.03
C ALA A 168 2.77 19.02 -2.63
N ALA A 169 2.30 17.79 -2.80
CA ALA A 169 3.05 16.70 -3.44
C ALA A 169 2.85 16.62 -4.98
N ARG A 170 2.43 17.72 -5.63
CA ARG A 170 2.20 17.78 -7.07
C ARG A 170 3.48 17.99 -7.87
N ASP A 171 3.57 17.40 -9.05
CA ASP A 171 4.60 17.72 -10.03
C ASP A 171 4.44 19.19 -10.47
N ALA A 172 5.52 19.95 -10.37
CA ALA A 172 5.53 21.37 -10.70
C ALA A 172 5.25 21.66 -12.19
N LYS A 173 5.44 20.68 -13.08
CA LYS A 173 5.31 20.85 -14.54
C LYS A 173 3.88 20.74 -15.02
N ASP A 174 3.10 19.81 -14.47
CA ASP A 174 1.73 19.53 -14.93
C ASP A 174 0.66 19.57 -13.83
N GLY A 175 1.06 19.76 -12.57
CA GLY A 175 0.17 19.83 -11.42
C GLY A 175 -0.49 18.49 -11.05
N SER A 176 -0.07 17.38 -11.66
CA SER A 176 -0.51 16.04 -11.29
C SER A 176 0.12 15.60 -9.98
N ASN A 177 -0.46 14.62 -9.30
CA ASN A 177 0.19 13.95 -8.17
C ASN A 177 0.35 12.47 -8.55
N PRO A 178 1.42 12.13 -9.29
CA PRO A 178 1.56 10.81 -9.90
C PRO A 178 1.63 9.71 -8.85
N TRP A 179 2.17 10.01 -7.67
CA TRP A 179 2.19 9.08 -6.54
C TRP A 179 0.78 8.80 -6.03
N ALA A 180 -0.04 9.85 -5.86
CA ALA A 180 -1.42 9.69 -5.42
C ALA A 180 -2.28 8.93 -6.44
N ASP A 181 -1.95 9.06 -7.73
CA ASP A 181 -2.71 8.49 -8.84
C ASP A 181 -2.31 7.04 -9.15
N ALA A 182 -1.03 6.68 -8.97
CA ALA A 182 -0.49 5.37 -9.36
C ALA A 182 -0.35 4.38 -8.20
N ALA A 183 -0.12 4.85 -6.96
CA ALA A 183 0.14 3.96 -5.84
C ALA A 183 -1.13 3.50 -5.11
N MET A 184 -1.04 2.34 -4.47
CA MET A 184 -2.12 1.77 -3.67
C MET A 184 -1.95 2.17 -2.20
N VAL A 185 -3.04 2.66 -1.60
CA VAL A 185 -3.11 2.94 -0.16
C VAL A 185 -3.85 1.81 0.54
N GLN A 186 -3.18 1.19 1.52
CA GLN A 186 -3.78 0.27 2.47
C GLN A 186 -3.69 0.88 3.86
N ILE A 187 -4.82 0.89 4.58
CA ILE A 187 -4.94 1.54 5.89
C ILE A 187 -5.46 0.50 6.87
N SER A 188 -4.80 0.42 8.03
CA SER A 188 -5.25 -0.39 9.16
C SER A 188 -5.55 0.52 10.33
N VAL A 189 -6.75 0.39 10.90
CA VAL A 189 -7.15 1.11 12.12
C VAL A 189 -7.22 0.09 13.25
N ASN A 190 -6.45 0.33 14.31
CA ASN A 190 -6.42 -0.56 15.47
C ASN A 190 -7.40 -0.05 16.53
N LEU A 191 -8.45 -0.83 16.79
CA LEU A 191 -9.40 -0.57 17.87
C LEU A 191 -9.23 -1.64 18.96
N PRO A 192 -9.11 -1.26 20.25
CA PRO A 192 -8.89 -2.23 21.32
C PRO A 192 -10.12 -3.13 21.52
N GLY A 193 -10.00 -4.40 21.12
CA GLY A 193 -11.12 -5.36 21.11
C GLY A 193 -11.71 -5.72 22.46
N LYS A 194 -11.10 -5.31 23.58
CA LYS A 194 -11.71 -5.43 24.93
C LYS A 194 -12.77 -4.35 25.18
N THR A 195 -12.67 -3.22 24.49
CA THR A 195 -13.50 -2.03 24.71
C THR A 195 -14.47 -1.81 23.55
N VAL A 196 -14.09 -2.21 22.34
CA VAL A 196 -14.92 -2.09 21.14
C VAL A 196 -15.51 -3.45 20.80
N GLN A 197 -16.84 -3.50 20.74
CA GLN A 197 -17.62 -4.68 20.36
C GLN A 197 -18.54 -4.33 19.17
N ASP A 198 -19.06 -5.34 18.49
CA ASP A 198 -20.04 -5.21 17.39
C ASP A 198 -19.57 -4.34 16.19
N LEU A 199 -18.29 -4.40 15.85
CA LEU A 199 -17.74 -3.74 14.67
C LEU A 199 -18.39 -4.30 13.38
N ARG A 200 -18.91 -3.42 12.52
CA ARG A 200 -19.40 -3.78 11.18
C ARG A 200 -18.70 -2.91 10.16
N VAL A 201 -18.08 -3.57 9.17
CA VAL A 201 -17.35 -2.95 8.06
C VAL A 201 -18.23 -3.02 6.80
#